data_AF-A0A0X3VEL9-F1
#
_entry.id   AF-A0A0X3VEL9-F1
#
_cell.length_a   1.000
_cell.length_b   1.000
_cell.length_c   1.000
_cell.angle_alpha   90.00
_cell.angle_beta   90.00
_cell.angle_gamma   90.00
#
_symmetry.space_group_name_H-M   'P 1'
#
loop_
_entity.id
_entity.type
_entity.pdbx_description
1 polymer ?
#
loop_
_entity_poly.entity_id
_entity_poly.type
_entity_poly.pdbx_seq_one_letter_code
_entity_poly.pdbx_strand_id
1 'polypeptide(L)'
;MDINDLQRLASYLEERGLRVTLDGTAMRLDVTNLLNSRLSEEILVKDERYVTGFDYEIGEAGGEAECADRIAHILVVTTERAPSSVRSDSPVTRAAGPAEVIG
;
A
#
# COMPACT_ATOMS: atom_id res chain seq x y z
N MET A 1 7.22 -18.59 -9.36
CA MET A 1 5.95 -17.94 -8.99
C MET A 1 4.78 -18.79 -9.47
N ASP A 2 3.74 -18.96 -8.65
CA ASP A 2 2.55 -19.76 -8.95
C ASP A 2 1.24 -18.98 -8.76
N ILE A 3 0.11 -19.66 -8.96
CA ILE A 3 -1.21 -19.05 -8.82
C ILE A 3 -1.52 -18.61 -7.38
N ASN A 4 -0.92 -19.24 -6.37
CA ASN A 4 -1.10 -18.86 -4.97
C ASN A 4 -0.43 -17.51 -4.70
N ASP A 5 0.73 -17.26 -5.30
CA ASP A 5 1.40 -15.96 -5.23
C ASP A 5 0.51 -14.86 -5.85
N LEU A 6 -0.13 -15.14 -6.99
CA LEU A 6 -1.09 -14.21 -7.62
C LEU A 6 -2.32 -13.97 -6.73
N GLN A 7 -2.83 -15.02 -6.09
CA GLN A 7 -3.96 -14.91 -5.17
C GLN A 7 -3.62 -14.06 -3.94
N ARG A 8 -2.40 -14.20 -3.38
CA ARG A 8 -1.94 -13.33 -2.28
C ARG A 8 -1.89 -11.88 -2.70
N LEU A 9 -1.30 -11.59 -3.87
CA LEU A 9 -1.28 -10.24 -4.42
C LEU A 9 -2.70 -9.69 -4.61
N ALA A 10 -3.61 -10.48 -5.17
CA ALA A 10 -5.01 -10.11 -5.33
C ALA A 10 -5.66 -9.74 -3.99
N SER A 11 -5.48 -10.55 -2.94
CA SER A 11 -6.00 -10.25 -1.61
C SER A 11 -5.46 -8.94 -1.05
N TYR A 12 -4.16 -8.67 -1.18
CA TYR A 12 -3.57 -7.40 -0.74
C TYR A 12 -4.10 -6.18 -1.51
N LEU A 13 -4.40 -6.34 -2.80
CA LEU A 13 -5.00 -5.29 -3.61
C LEU A 13 -6.46 -5.02 -3.20
N GLU A 14 -7.23 -6.07 -2.92
CA GLU A 14 -8.60 -5.97 -2.41
C GLU A 14 -8.67 -5.29 -1.04
N GLU A 15 -7.74 -5.60 -0.13
CA GLU A 15 -7.60 -4.93 1.17
C GLU A 15 -7.36 -3.42 1.04
N ARG A 16 -6.80 -2.98 -0.09
CA ARG A 16 -6.59 -1.55 -0.42
C ARG A 16 -7.79 -0.93 -1.12
N GLY A 17 -8.91 -1.65 -1.27
CA GLY A 17 -10.14 -1.14 -1.89
C GLY A 17 -10.13 -1.19 -3.42
N LEU A 18 -9.23 -1.97 -4.02
CA LEU A 18 -9.25 -2.22 -5.46
C LEU A 18 -10.15 -3.40 -5.78
N ARG A 19 -10.78 -3.36 -6.96
CA ARG A 19 -11.41 -4.55 -7.52
C ARG A 19 -10.37 -5.32 -8.31
N VAL A 20 -10.31 -6.63 -8.09
CA VAL A 20 -9.39 -7.53 -8.77
C VAL A 20 -10.17 -8.62 -9.50
N THR A 21 -9.75 -8.94 -10.72
CA THR A 21 -10.18 -10.15 -11.44
C THR A 21 -8.94 -10.98 -11.75
N LEU A 22 -8.95 -12.24 -11.31
CA LEU A 22 -7.85 -13.18 -11.55
C LEU A 22 -8.18 -14.08 -12.74
N ASP A 23 -7.33 -14.04 -13.76
CA ASP A 23 -7.25 -15.07 -14.79
C ASP A 23 -6.09 -16.02 -14.46
N GLY A 24 -6.43 -17.12 -13.79
CA GLY A 24 -5.47 -18.15 -13.40
C GLY A 24 -4.86 -18.93 -14.56
N THR A 25 -5.46 -18.91 -15.75
CA THR A 25 -4.91 -19.58 -16.93
C THR A 25 -3.84 -18.72 -17.60
N ALA A 26 -4.10 -17.42 -17.69
CA ALA A 26 -3.17 -16.44 -18.24
C ALA A 26 -2.13 -15.93 -17.22
N MET A 27 -2.20 -16.35 -15.95
CA MET A 27 -1.37 -15.83 -14.86
C MET A 27 -1.42 -14.30 -14.78
N ARG A 28 -2.65 -13.77 -14.78
CA ARG A 28 -2.93 -12.34 -14.94
C ARG A 28 -3.95 -11.83 -13.91
N LEU A 29 -3.74 -10.60 -13.43
CA LEU A 29 -4.72 -9.83 -12.66
C LEU A 29 -5.16 -8.60 -13.46
N ASP A 30 -6.46 -8.39 -13.55
CA ASP A 30 -7.04 -7.11 -13.93
C ASP A 30 -7.43 -6.35 -12.67
N VAL A 31 -6.82 -5.20 -12.43
CA VAL A 31 -7.00 -4.39 -11.23
C VAL A 31 -7.68 -3.09 -11.60
N THR A 32 -8.70 -2.68 -10.85
CA THR A 32 -9.46 -1.45 -11.15
C THR A 32 -9.81 -0.69 -9.87
N ASN A 33 -9.67 0.63 -9.91
CA ASN A 33 -10.14 1.50 -8.83
C ASN A 33 -11.68 1.57 -8.86
N LEU A 34 -12.33 1.17 -7.76
CA LEU A 34 -13.79 1.21 -7.63
C LEU A 34 -14.39 2.62 -7.70
N LEU A 35 -13.65 3.62 -7.23
CA LEU A 35 -14.08 5.02 -7.22
C LEU A 35 -13.89 5.68 -8.59
N ASN A 36 -13.01 5.12 -9.43
CA ASN A 36 -12.77 5.59 -10.78
C ASN A 36 -12.39 4.43 -11.69
N SER A 37 -13.40 3.87 -12.38
CA SER A 37 -13.21 2.71 -13.26
C SER A 37 -12.34 2.97 -14.49
N ARG A 38 -11.95 4.22 -14.76
CA ARG A 38 -10.96 4.54 -15.79
C ARG A 38 -9.51 4.30 -15.33
N LEU A 39 -9.29 4.14 -14.03
CA LEU A 39 -8.01 3.78 -13.46
C LEU A 39 -7.99 2.27 -13.29
N SER A 40 -7.35 1.60 -14.24
CA SER A 40 -7.16 0.15 -14.25
C SER A 40 -5.73 -0.17 -14.63
N GLU A 41 -5.23 -1.29 -14.13
CA GLU A 41 -3.92 -1.82 -14.48
C GLU A 41 -4.02 -3.33 -14.71
N GLU A 42 -3.28 -3.81 -15.71
CA GLU A 42 -3.09 -5.24 -15.93
C GLU A 42 -1.79 -5.66 -15.25
N ILE A 43 -1.80 -6.75 -14.49
CA ILE A 43 -0.61 -7.31 -13.86
C ILE A 43 -0.38 -8.71 -14.38
N LEU A 44 0.82 -8.98 -14.87
CA LEU A 44 1.25 -10.24 -15.46
C LEU A 44 2.40 -10.83 -14.64
N VAL A 45 2.57 -12.15 -14.74
CA VAL A 45 3.78 -12.83 -14.28
C VAL A 45 4.73 -13.05 -15.44
N LYS A 46 5.95 -12.55 -15.32
CA LYS A 46 7.01 -12.73 -16.30
C LYS A 46 8.33 -12.98 -15.59
N ASP A 47 9.00 -14.09 -15.90
CA ASP A 47 10.31 -14.45 -15.33
C ASP A 47 10.37 -14.32 -13.79
N GLU A 48 9.31 -14.81 -13.11
CA GLU A 48 9.15 -14.75 -11.65
C GLU A 48 8.96 -13.34 -11.05
N ARG A 49 8.61 -12.36 -11.89
CA ARG A 49 8.31 -10.99 -11.49
C ARG A 49 6.87 -10.63 -11.80
N TYR A 50 6.33 -9.73 -11.00
CA TYR A 50 5.11 -9.01 -11.31
C TYR A 50 5.45 -7.83 -12.21
N VAL A 51 4.82 -7.78 -13.38
CA VAL A 51 4.98 -6.68 -14.35
C VAL A 51 3.61 -6.12 -14.70
N THR A 52 3.54 -4.84 -15.07
CA THR A 52 2.32 -4.26 -15.63
C THR A 52 2.10 -4.74 -17.08
N GLY A 53 0.92 -4.46 -17.64
CA GLY A 53 0.63 -4.67 -19.07
C GLY A 53 1.55 -3.89 -20.02
N PHE A 54 2.34 -2.94 -19.48
CA PHE A 54 3.37 -2.19 -20.19
C PHE A 54 4.80 -2.71 -19.95
N ASP A 55 4.95 -3.93 -19.43
CA ASP A 55 6.24 -4.56 -19.10
C ASP A 55 7.04 -3.80 -18.00
N TYR A 56 6.38 -2.95 -17.20
CA TYR A 56 7.05 -2.29 -16.08
C TYR A 56 7.07 -3.21 -14.86
N GLU A 57 8.25 -3.47 -14.32
CA GLU A 57 8.41 -4.28 -13.11
C GLU A 57 7.88 -3.55 -11.88
N ILE A 58 6.96 -4.21 -11.16
CA ILE A 58 6.33 -3.67 -9.96
C ILE A 58 6.72 -4.45 -8.70
N GLY A 59 7.22 -5.67 -8.82
CA GLY A 59 7.70 -6.48 -7.69
C GLY A 59 8.05 -7.90 -8.08
N GLU A 60 8.34 -8.71 -7.06
CA GLU A 60 8.74 -10.12 -7.19
C GLU A 60 8.00 -10.99 -6.16
N ALA A 61 8.10 -12.31 -6.31
CA ALA A 61 7.51 -13.27 -5.38
C ALA A 61 8.03 -13.06 -3.94
N GLY A 62 7.13 -13.13 -2.96
CA GLY A 62 7.40 -12.80 -1.56
C GLY A 62 7.31 -11.31 -1.22
N GLY A 63 7.17 -10.44 -2.23
CA GLY A 63 7.00 -8.99 -2.10
C GLY A 63 5.57 -8.51 -2.38
N GLU A 64 4.57 -9.38 -2.31
CA GLU A 64 3.20 -9.10 -2.80
C GLU A 64 2.55 -7.91 -2.09
N ALA A 65 2.79 -7.75 -0.79
CA ALA A 65 2.25 -6.64 -0.02
C ALA A 65 2.83 -5.29 -0.48
N GLU A 66 4.13 -5.22 -0.72
CA GLU A 66 4.79 -4.00 -1.23
C GLU A 66 4.38 -3.72 -2.68
N CYS A 67 4.27 -4.77 -3.50
CA CYS A 67 3.75 -4.68 -4.86
C CYS A 67 2.32 -4.09 -4.87
N ALA A 68 1.45 -4.54 -3.95
CA ALA A 68 0.10 -4.00 -3.82
C ALA A 68 0.08 -2.52 -3.40
N ASP A 69 1.00 -2.07 -2.53
CA ASP A 69 1.13 -0.66 -2.17
C ASP A 69 1.51 0.21 -3.38
N ARG A 70 2.46 -0.27 -4.20
CA ARG A 70 2.87 0.42 -5.43
C ARG A 70 1.71 0.56 -6.41
N ILE A 71 0.96 -0.52 -6.64
CA ILE A 71 -0.23 -0.50 -7.52
C ILE A 71 -1.32 0.42 -6.98
N ALA A 72 -1.63 0.36 -5.69
CA ALA A 72 -2.63 1.26 -5.10
C ALA A 72 -2.23 2.74 -5.25
N HIS A 73 -0.95 3.05 -5.10
CA HIS A 73 -0.43 4.39 -5.35
C HIS A 73 -0.60 4.82 -6.81
N ILE A 74 -0.27 3.95 -7.77
CA ILE A 74 -0.45 4.19 -9.22
C ILE A 74 -1.93 4.46 -9.55
N LEU A 75 -2.83 3.69 -8.95
CA LEU A 75 -4.28 3.82 -9.14
C LEU A 75 -4.92 4.93 -8.30
N VAL A 76 -4.10 5.81 -7.70
CA VAL A 76 -4.51 6.98 -6.90
C VAL A 76 -5.49 6.61 -5.79
N VAL A 77 -5.33 5.41 -5.23
CA VAL A 77 -6.03 5.03 -4.02
C VAL A 77 -5.31 5.72 -2.87
N THR A 78 -5.99 6.66 -2.20
CA THR A 78 -5.52 7.17 -0.92
C THR A 78 -5.67 6.05 0.09
N THR A 79 -4.59 5.32 0.37
CA THR A 79 -4.54 4.45 1.52
C THR A 79 -4.59 5.34 2.75
N GLU A 80 -5.77 5.56 3.33
CA GLU A 80 -5.90 6.07 4.69
C GLU A 80 -5.42 4.98 5.65
N ARG A 81 -4.14 4.63 5.60
CA ARG A 81 -3.48 4.08 6.77
C ARG A 81 -3.29 5.28 7.69
N ALA A 82 -4.32 5.56 8.48
CA ALA A 82 -4.27 6.61 9.49
C ALA A 82 -2.93 6.49 10.22
N PRO A 83 -2.12 7.57 10.29
CA PRO A 83 -0.95 7.54 11.15
C PRO A 83 -1.49 7.21 12.53
N SER A 84 -1.08 6.08 13.10
CA SER A 84 -1.20 5.84 14.52
C SER A 84 -0.48 7.01 15.18
N SER A 85 -1.25 8.04 15.56
CA SER A 85 -0.75 9.22 16.23
C SER A 85 0.08 8.73 17.41
N VAL A 86 1.40 8.82 17.24
CA VAL A 86 2.32 8.84 18.35
C VAL A 86 1.83 10.01 19.19
N ARG A 87 1.13 9.69 20.28
CA ARG A 87 0.88 10.64 21.33
C ARG A 87 2.24 10.97 21.93
N SER A 88 2.94 11.93 21.33
CA SER A 88 3.91 12.74 22.05
C SER A 88 3.12 13.59 23.03
N ASP A 89 2.74 12.97 24.14
CA ASP A 89 2.37 13.71 25.33
C ASP A 89 3.67 14.27 25.90
N SER A 90 4.07 15.44 25.40
CA SER A 90 5.01 16.31 26.10
C SER A 90 4.18 17.27 26.95
N PRO A 91 4.06 17.06 28.27
CA PRO A 91 3.51 18.10 29.13
C PRO A 91 4.54 19.22 29.26
N VAL A 92 4.19 20.35 28.67
CA VAL A 92 4.78 21.67 28.89
C VAL A 92 4.76 22.03 30.38
N THR A 93 5.95 22.41 30.85
CA THR A 93 6.32 23.29 31.96
C THR A 93 5.22 23.77 32.91
N ARG A 94 5.40 23.49 34.22
CA ARG A 94 4.76 24.26 35.30
C ARG A 94 5.72 24.59 36.44
N ALA A 95 6.10 25.87 36.46
CA ALA A 95 6.29 26.82 37.57
C ALA A 95 6.74 26.36 38.97
N ALA A 96 7.80 27.01 39.45
CA ALA A 96 7.94 27.63 40.78
C ALA A 96 9.17 28.55 40.68
N GLY A 97 9.21 29.85 40.99
CA GLY A 97 8.60 30.65 42.05
C GLY A 97 9.75 31.57 42.55
N PRO A 98 9.52 32.86 42.86
CA PRO A 98 10.60 33.80 43.20
C PRO A 98 10.88 33.82 44.71
N ALA A 99 12.13 34.01 45.11
CA ALA A 99 12.54 34.48 46.45
C ALA A 99 14.03 34.83 46.42
N GLU A 100 14.39 36.09 46.66
CA GLU A 100 15.18 36.51 47.85
C GLU A 100 16.71 36.41 47.60
N VAL A 101 17.62 37.25 48.09
CA VAL A 101 17.63 38.39 49.02
C VAL A 101 19.08 38.93 48.99
N ILE A 102 19.23 40.26 48.93
CA ILE A 102 20.16 41.13 49.68
C ILE A 102 21.61 40.65 49.88
N GLY A 103 22.57 41.47 49.45
CA GLY A 103 23.98 41.42 49.91
C GLY A 103 24.95 42.12 48.97
#